data_AF-A0A968WIN7-F1
#
_entry.id   AF-A0A968WIN7-F1
#
_cell.length_a   1.000
_cell.length_b   1.000
_cell.length_c   1.000
_cell.angle_alpha   90.00
_cell.angle_beta   90.00
_cell.angle_gamma   90.00
#
_symmetry.space_group_name_H-M   'P 1'
#
loop_
_entity.id
_entity.type
_entity.pdbx_description
1 polymer ?
#
loop_
_entity_poly.entity_id
_entity_poly.type
_entity_poly.pdbx_seq_one_letter_code
_entity_poly.pdbx_strand_id
1 'polypeptide(L)'
;MNRRTAIYNTAALIGGTLVGSQILVSSCAQPKETLTILDTDFLDLVADTILPATAESGGAKAAGLGAFMRKIVTECYDEKMRHALRKA
;
A
#
# COMPACT_ATOMS: atom_id res chain seq x y z
N MET A 1 -44.89 18.37 -2.77
CA MET A 1 -43.54 17.86 -2.44
C MET A 1 -42.51 18.90 -2.86
N ASN A 2 -41.93 19.62 -1.90
CA ASN A 2 -41.09 20.79 -2.18
C ASN A 2 -39.67 20.35 -2.56
N ARG A 3 -39.29 20.56 -3.82
CA ARG A 3 -37.97 20.17 -4.37
C ARG A 3 -36.80 20.73 -3.56
N ARG A 4 -36.95 21.93 -2.98
CA ARG A 4 -35.93 22.54 -2.12
C ARG A 4 -35.68 21.72 -0.85
N THR A 5 -36.73 21.22 -0.21
CA THR A 5 -36.62 20.40 1.02
C THR A 5 -35.92 19.06 0.76
N ALA A 6 -36.18 18.45 -0.39
CA ALA A 6 -35.50 17.22 -0.79
C ALA A 6 -33.98 17.43 -0.99
N ILE A 7 -33.60 18.55 -1.64
CA ILE A 7 -32.18 18.89 -1.86
C ILE A 7 -31.47 19.21 -0.53
N TYR A 8 -32.11 19.91 0.40
CA TYR A 8 -31.52 20.20 1.71
C TYR A 8 -31.25 18.93 2.53
N ASN A 9 -32.18 17.98 2.52
CA ASN A 9 -32.04 16.74 3.28
C ASN A 9 -30.97 15.81 2.68
N THR A 10 -30.86 15.73 1.35
CA THR A 10 -29.80 14.94 0.70
C THR A 10 -28.42 15.58 0.89
N ALA A 11 -28.32 16.91 0.84
CA ALA A 11 -27.08 17.63 1.12
C ALA A 11 -26.61 17.42 2.57
N ALA A 12 -27.52 17.42 3.55
CA ALA A 12 -27.19 17.16 4.95
C ALA A 12 -26.69 15.72 5.18
N LEU A 13 -27.32 14.73 4.55
CA LEU A 13 -26.91 13.33 4.65
C LEU A 13 -25.52 13.09 4.03
N ILE A 14 -25.25 13.66 2.86
CA ILE A 14 -23.95 13.51 2.18
C ILE A 14 -22.86 14.31 2.91
N GLY A 15 -23.18 15.50 3.43
CA GLY A 15 -22.24 16.30 4.23
C GLY A 15 -21.83 15.61 5.53
N GLY A 16 -22.75 14.87 6.17
CA GLY A 16 -22.46 14.11 7.40
C GLY A 16 -21.55 12.90 7.20
N THR A 17 -21.61 12.23 6.05
CA THR A 17 -20.78 11.04 5.76
C THR A 17 -19.32 11.40 5.45
N LEU A 18 -19.07 12.59 4.91
CA LEU A 18 -17.71 13.11 4.63
C LEU A 18 -16.92 13.41 5.90
N VAL A 19 -17.58 13.83 6.99
CA VAL A 19 -16.92 14.09 8.28
C VAL A 19 -16.74 12.80 9.07
N GLY A 20 -17.67 11.84 8.94
CA GLY A 20 -17.60 10.54 9.60
C GLY A 20 -16.59 9.58 8.99
N SER A 21 -16.27 9.69 7.70
CA SER A 21 -15.49 8.68 6.95
C SER A 21 -14.07 8.43 7.47
N GLN A 22 -13.49 9.34 8.24
CA GLN A 22 -12.18 9.11 8.85
C GLN A 22 -12.24 8.10 10.01
N ILE A 23 -13.38 8.00 10.70
CA ILE A 23 -13.53 7.17 11.90
C ILE A 23 -13.80 5.71 11.51
N LEU A 24 -14.58 5.45 10.46
CA LEU A 24 -14.88 4.09 10.01
C LEU A 24 -13.78 3.50 9.11
N VAL A 25 -12.96 4.32 8.45
CA VAL A 25 -11.75 3.84 7.75
C VAL A 25 -10.63 3.50 8.75
N SER A 26 -10.55 4.19 9.89
CA SER A 26 -9.62 3.86 10.98
C SER A 26 -9.91 2.49 11.64
N SER A 27 -11.15 2.01 11.62
CA SER A 27 -11.52 0.75 12.26
C SER A 27 -11.20 -0.49 11.41
N CYS A 28 -10.82 -0.31 10.14
CA CYS A 28 -10.39 -1.39 9.24
C CYS A 28 -8.88 -1.35 8.97
N ALA A 29 -8.11 -0.66 9.81
CA ALA A 29 -6.66 -0.76 9.80
C ALA A 29 -6.27 -1.99 10.65
N GLN A 30 -6.13 -3.14 10.00
CA GLN A 30 -5.45 -4.30 10.60
C GLN A 30 -4.08 -3.84 11.15
N PRO A 31 -3.61 -4.37 12.29
CA PRO A 31 -2.27 -4.08 12.76
C PRO A 31 -1.30 -4.47 11.64
N LYS A 32 -0.60 -3.47 11.10
CA LYS A 32 0.47 -3.70 10.14
C LYS A 32 1.55 -4.47 10.88
N GLU A 33 1.58 -5.79 10.68
CA GLU A 33 2.79 -6.53 11.00
C GLU A 33 3.92 -5.89 10.20
N THR A 34 4.76 -5.14 10.90
CA THR A 34 6.01 -4.64 10.37
C THR A 34 6.80 -5.86 9.91
N LEU A 35 6.88 -6.05 8.59
CA LEU A 35 7.85 -6.91 7.93
C LEU A 35 9.24 -6.34 8.21
N THR A 36 9.74 -6.59 9.41
CA THR A 36 11.06 -6.14 9.85
C THR A 36 12.18 -6.97 9.19
N ILE A 37 11.86 -8.09 8.53
CA ILE A 37 12.86 -9.11 8.14
C ILE A 37 13.09 -9.21 6.63
N LEU A 38 12.31 -8.52 5.80
CA LEU A 38 12.72 -8.36 4.40
C LEU A 38 13.56 -7.08 4.31
N ASP A 39 14.86 -7.25 4.56
CA ASP A 39 15.83 -6.18 4.36
C ASP A 39 15.68 -5.66 2.93
N THR A 40 15.51 -4.35 2.82
CA THR A 40 15.39 -3.70 1.51
C THR A 40 16.63 -3.90 0.67
N ASP A 41 17.79 -4.11 1.29
CA ASP A 41 19.03 -4.45 0.61
C ASP A 41 18.93 -5.80 -0.13
N PHE A 42 18.25 -6.78 0.46
CA PHE A 42 17.98 -8.06 -0.20
C PHE A 42 17.02 -7.87 -1.38
N LEU A 43 15.95 -7.11 -1.17
CA LEU A 43 14.99 -6.80 -2.23
C LEU A 43 15.59 -5.98 -3.37
N ASP A 44 16.53 -5.07 -3.06
CA ASP A 44 17.28 -4.32 -4.06
C ASP A 44 18.15 -5.26 -4.89
N LEU A 45 18.77 -6.27 -4.29
CA LEU A 45 19.57 -7.26 -5.00
C LEU A 45 18.71 -8.17 -5.89
N VAL A 46 17.54 -8.59 -5.40
CA VAL A 46 16.55 -9.33 -6.20
C VAL A 46 16.08 -8.47 -7.38
N ALA A 47 15.78 -7.19 -7.14
CA ALA A 47 15.37 -6.25 -8.19
C ALA A 47 16.47 -6.05 -9.23
N ASP A 48 17.73 -5.93 -8.80
CA ASP A 48 18.90 -5.77 -9.69
C ASP A 48 19.16 -7.02 -10.53
N THR A 49 18.80 -8.20 -10.00
CA THR A 49 18.85 -9.45 -10.78
C THR A 49 17.79 -9.46 -11.89
N ILE A 50 16.61 -8.90 -11.62
CA ILE A 50 15.53 -8.80 -12.60
C ILE A 50 15.83 -7.75 -13.66
N LEU A 51 16.37 -6.60 -13.25
CA LEU A 51 16.75 -5.51 -14.15
C LEU A 51 18.14 -5.00 -13.79
N PRO A 52 19.19 -5.58 -14.40
CA PRO A 52 20.57 -5.21 -14.10
C PRO A 52 20.90 -3.83 -14.64
N ALA A 53 21.93 -3.21 -14.07
CA ALA A 53 22.49 -1.98 -14.60
C ALA A 53 23.05 -2.21 -16.02
N THR A 54 22.63 -1.36 -16.95
CA THR A 54 23.09 -1.33 -18.35
C THR A 54 23.60 0.06 -18.68
N ALA A 55 24.24 0.24 -19.84
CA ALA A 55 24.74 1.55 -20.26
C ALA A 55 23.61 2.60 -20.40
N GLU A 56 22.38 2.16 -20.69
CA GLU A 56 21.22 3.05 -20.88
C GLU A 56 20.33 3.17 -19.64
N SER A 57 20.47 2.28 -18.65
CA SER A 57 19.66 2.31 -17.43
C SER A 57 20.52 2.00 -16.20
N GLY A 58 20.43 2.85 -15.18
CA GLY A 58 21.22 2.71 -13.94
C GLY A 58 20.96 1.44 -13.12
N GLY A 59 20.12 0.52 -13.59
CA GLY A 59 19.73 -0.71 -12.90
C GLY A 59 18.63 -0.49 -11.87
N ALA A 60 17.97 -1.58 -11.47
CA ALA A 60 16.87 -1.51 -10.53
C ALA A 60 17.31 -1.07 -9.13
N LYS A 61 18.52 -1.45 -8.72
CA LYS A 61 19.07 -1.04 -7.42
C LYS A 61 19.28 0.47 -7.32
N ALA A 62 19.80 1.11 -8.37
CA ALA A 62 19.99 2.57 -8.37
C ALA A 62 18.66 3.34 -8.33
N ALA A 63 17.58 2.73 -8.81
CA ALA A 63 16.23 3.28 -8.75
C ALA A 63 15.52 3.05 -7.39
N GLY A 64 16.15 2.35 -6.44
CA GLY A 64 15.57 2.08 -5.12
C GLY A 64 14.33 1.18 -5.16
N LEU A 65 14.28 0.25 -6.12
CA LEU A 65 13.14 -0.65 -6.31
C LEU A 65 12.90 -1.57 -5.12
N GLY A 66 13.88 -1.84 -4.27
CA GLY A 66 13.73 -2.63 -3.05
C GLY A 66 12.75 -2.01 -2.05
N ALA A 67 12.71 -0.67 -1.95
CA ALA A 67 11.74 0.02 -1.10
C ALA A 67 10.31 -0.12 -1.64
N PHE A 68 10.15 -0.11 -2.97
CA PHE A 68 8.87 -0.34 -3.63
C PHE A 68 8.42 -1.79 -3.49
N MET A 69 9.31 -2.75 -3.72
CA MET A 69 9.05 -4.18 -3.53
C MET A 69 8.62 -4.48 -2.08
N ARG A 70 9.21 -3.81 -1.09
CA ARG A 70 8.80 -3.95 0.31
C ARG A 70 7.33 -3.59 0.52
N LYS A 71 6.85 -2.52 -0.10
CA LYS A 71 5.42 -2.13 -0.04
C LYS A 71 4.53 -3.18 -0.68
N ILE A 72 4.92 -3.73 -1.84
CA ILE A 72 4.17 -4.81 -2.49
C ILE A 72 4.08 -6.04 -1.58
N VAL A 73 5.19 -6.48 -1.00
CA VAL A 73 5.19 -7.66 -0.12
C VAL A 73 4.40 -7.41 1.16
N THR A 74 4.38 -6.18 1.67
CA THR A 74 3.64 -5.86 2.91
C THR A 74 2.14 -5.75 2.67
N GLU A 75 1.72 -5.14 1.56
CA GLU A 75 0.34 -4.76 1.34
C GLU A 75 -0.41 -5.71 0.39
N CYS A 76 0.30 -6.49 -0.45
CA CYS A 76 -0.31 -7.33 -1.48
C CYS A 76 -0.08 -8.84 -1.28
N TYR A 77 0.84 -9.25 -0.41
CA TYR A 77 1.12 -10.69 -0.21
C TYR A 77 0.39 -11.23 1.00
N ASP A 78 -0.27 -12.37 0.81
CA ASP A 78 -0.89 -13.12 1.89
C ASP A 78 0.14 -13.65 2.89
N GLU A 79 -0.31 -13.93 4.12
CA GLU A 79 0.53 -14.40 5.22
C GLU A 79 1.37 -15.63 4.83
N LYS A 80 0.78 -16.57 4.07
CA LYS A 80 1.50 -17.76 3.58
C LYS A 80 2.68 -17.40 2.68
N MET A 81 2.53 -16.40 1.82
CA MET A 81 3.59 -15.93 0.91
C MET A 81 4.66 -15.16 1.67
N ARG A 82 4.26 -14.28 2.60
CA ARG A 82 5.19 -13.56 3.49
C ARG A 82 6.02 -14.52 4.34
N HIS A 83 5.39 -15.57 4.87
CA HIS A 83 6.07 -16.60 5.66
C HIS A 83 7.04 -17.45 4.82
N ALA A 84 6.74 -17.67 3.54
CA ALA A 84 7.65 -18.37 2.63
C ALA A 84 8.90 -17.53 2.33
N LEU A 85 8.74 -16.23 2.08
CA LEU A 85 9.84 -15.28 1.87
C LEU A 85 10.76 -15.14 3.08
N ARG A 86 10.23 -15.30 4.30
CA ARG A 86 11.01 -15.23 5.54
C ARG A 86 11.88 -16.45 5.82
N LYS A 87 11.72 -17.54 5.05
CA LYS A 87 12.50 -18.79 5.17
C LYS A 87 13.59 -18.94 4.11
N ALA A 88 13.61 -18.07 3.10
CA ALA A 88 14.62 -18.04 2.05
C ALA A 88 15.86 -17.27 2.55
#